data_AF-A0A1F3EFK4-F1
#
_entry.id   AF-A0A1F3EFK4-F1
#
_cell.length_a   1.000
_cell.length_b   1.000
_cell.length_c   1.000
_cell.angle_alpha   90.00
_cell.angle_beta   90.00
_cell.angle_gamma   90.00
#
_symmetry.space_group_name_H-M   'P 1'
#
loop_
_entity.id
_entity.type
_entity.pdbx_description
1 polymer ?
#
loop_
_entity_poly.entity_id
_entity_poly.type
_entity_poly.pdbx_seq_one_letter_code
_entity_poly.pdbx_strand_id
1 'polypeptide(L)'
;PDVWDEVYKNYTILKDRQNLVKTILPLSYNGKTIDFPIVDYDNEIIASKKNAAEYFYAHAQKLLETNDKTKIREAYYEFKKVKNLFPDYRDVDPMIDKAKQLGLSWVYVYTENHTIIKLPDDYMNNLIEVDLPKFNTEWIQYTNQNIYQNTDYHIKMNLTIIDISPERIKEEVVYDKKEIEDGWDYFLDSKGNVMKDSLGNDIKKTKYKTITCKITKSIMTKAAHIEGKLEYIQASSGQIIKTVPVVADNFFNHIWAVANGDIAALSSENKKYLNFKPVPFPPDFNMILDAGNNLKGVINNALNDNKYFLK
;
A
#
# COMPACT_ATOMS: atom_id res chain seq x y z
N PRO A 1 -46.02 0.67 -9.50
CA PRO A 1 -45.14 0.49 -10.69
C PRO A 1 -43.90 -0.35 -10.39
N ASP A 2 -43.27 -0.16 -9.21
CA ASP A 2 -42.10 -0.92 -8.74
C ASP A 2 -42.36 -2.40 -8.38
N VAL A 3 -43.63 -2.82 -8.40
CA VAL A 3 -44.05 -4.15 -7.94
C VAL A 3 -43.84 -5.24 -9.01
N TRP A 4 -43.54 -4.86 -10.26
CA TRP A 4 -43.46 -5.81 -11.37
C TRP A 4 -42.31 -6.82 -11.25
N ASP A 5 -41.18 -6.43 -10.66
CA ASP A 5 -40.06 -7.35 -10.39
C ASP A 5 -40.45 -8.40 -9.34
N GLU A 6 -41.16 -7.98 -8.30
CA GLU A 6 -41.68 -8.87 -7.26
C GLU A 6 -42.75 -9.82 -7.84
N VAL A 7 -43.66 -9.30 -8.66
CA VAL A 7 -44.69 -10.10 -9.34
C VAL A 7 -44.06 -11.15 -10.26
N TYR A 8 -43.05 -10.78 -11.04
CA TYR A 8 -42.30 -11.70 -11.88
C TYR A 8 -41.64 -12.81 -11.04
N LYS A 9 -40.92 -12.44 -9.97
CA LYS A 9 -40.28 -13.39 -9.05
C LYS A 9 -41.29 -14.35 -8.44
N ASN A 10 -42.45 -13.86 -8.02
CA ASN A 10 -43.49 -14.68 -7.41
C ASN A 10 -44.06 -15.70 -8.39
N TYR A 11 -44.35 -15.32 -9.64
CA TYR A 11 -44.82 -16.27 -10.66
C TYR A 11 -43.75 -17.31 -11.01
N THR A 12 -42.48 -16.92 -11.09
CA THR A 12 -41.36 -17.88 -11.28
C THR A 12 -41.29 -18.87 -10.13
N ILE A 13 -41.37 -18.41 -8.87
CA ILE A 13 -41.38 -19.27 -7.69
C ILE A 13 -42.56 -20.25 -7.72
N LEU A 14 -43.75 -19.81 -8.14
CA LEU A 14 -44.92 -20.68 -8.26
C LEU A 14 -44.72 -21.78 -9.31
N LYS A 15 -44.20 -21.41 -10.49
CA LYS A 15 -43.87 -22.37 -11.56
C LYS A 15 -42.80 -23.37 -11.11
N ASP A 16 -41.75 -22.90 -10.45
CA ASP A 16 -40.66 -23.76 -9.96
C ASP A 16 -41.16 -24.75 -8.90
N ARG A 17 -42.00 -24.29 -7.97
CA ARG A 17 -42.66 -25.17 -6.99
C ARG A 17 -43.51 -26.24 -7.66
N GLN A 18 -44.31 -25.88 -8.67
CA GLN A 18 -45.10 -26.88 -9.40
C GLN A 18 -44.21 -27.86 -10.18
N ASN A 19 -43.14 -27.39 -10.81
CA ASN A 19 -42.20 -28.26 -11.51
C ASN A 19 -41.52 -29.25 -10.57
N LEU A 20 -41.18 -28.83 -9.35
CA LEU A 20 -40.67 -29.72 -8.32
C LEU A 20 -41.71 -30.78 -7.94
N VAL A 21 -42.96 -30.37 -7.70
CA VAL A 21 -44.06 -31.30 -7.39
C VAL A 21 -44.31 -32.28 -8.53
N LYS A 22 -44.22 -31.85 -9.80
CA LYS A 22 -44.38 -32.75 -10.97
C LYS A 22 -43.40 -33.92 -10.97
N THR A 23 -42.21 -33.78 -10.38
CA THR A 23 -41.21 -34.87 -10.36
C THR A 23 -41.60 -36.05 -9.46
N ILE A 24 -42.55 -35.84 -8.54
CA ILE A 24 -43.04 -36.86 -7.59
C ILE A 24 -44.48 -37.29 -7.87
N LEU A 25 -45.08 -36.83 -8.97
CA LEU A 25 -46.41 -37.27 -9.40
C LEU A 25 -46.33 -38.55 -10.26
N PRO A 26 -47.30 -39.48 -10.17
CA PRO A 26 -48.48 -39.41 -9.30
C PRO A 26 -48.15 -39.71 -7.83
N LEU A 27 -48.69 -38.90 -6.92
CA LEU A 27 -48.53 -39.09 -5.47
C LEU A 27 -49.71 -39.92 -4.95
N SER A 28 -49.44 -40.97 -4.17
CA SER A 28 -50.48 -41.78 -3.53
C SER A 28 -50.34 -41.77 -2.01
N TYR A 29 -51.46 -41.64 -1.30
CA TYR A 29 -51.52 -41.68 0.16
C TYR A 29 -52.75 -42.48 0.60
N ASN A 30 -52.56 -43.47 1.48
CA ASN A 30 -53.61 -44.38 1.96
C ASN A 30 -54.45 -45.02 0.84
N GLY A 31 -53.79 -45.43 -0.25
CA GLY A 31 -54.44 -46.06 -1.40
C GLY A 31 -55.26 -45.13 -2.29
N LYS A 32 -55.21 -43.80 -2.08
CA LYS A 32 -55.82 -42.79 -2.95
C LYS A 32 -54.75 -41.96 -3.64
N THR A 33 -54.92 -41.75 -4.95
CA THR A 33 -54.11 -40.79 -5.71
C THR A 33 -54.51 -39.37 -5.32
N ILE A 34 -53.53 -38.54 -4.96
CA ILE A 34 -53.74 -37.11 -4.71
C ILE A 34 -53.71 -36.40 -6.06
N ASP A 35 -54.80 -35.70 -6.38
CA ASP A 35 -54.86 -34.83 -7.55
C ASP A 35 -54.18 -33.49 -7.26
N PHE A 36 -53.31 -33.05 -8.15
CA PHE A 36 -52.58 -31.79 -8.00
C PHE A 36 -52.83 -30.92 -9.24
N PRO A 37 -53.67 -29.87 -9.12
CA PRO A 37 -54.04 -29.05 -10.27
C PRO A 37 -52.83 -28.27 -10.80
N ILE A 38 -52.58 -28.40 -12.10
CA ILE A 38 -51.52 -27.66 -12.78
C ILE A 38 -52.12 -26.38 -13.37
N VAL A 39 -51.75 -25.24 -12.79
CA VAL A 39 -51.92 -23.92 -13.40
C VAL A 39 -50.73 -23.63 -14.32
N ASP A 40 -50.99 -23.08 -15.50
CA ASP A 40 -49.96 -22.53 -16.40
C ASP A 40 -49.75 -21.05 -16.04
N TYR A 41 -48.52 -20.70 -15.67
CA TYR A 41 -48.13 -19.32 -15.30
C TYR A 41 -47.28 -18.65 -16.39
N ASP A 42 -47.10 -19.28 -17.56
CA ASP A 42 -46.10 -18.83 -18.53
C ASP A 42 -46.44 -17.46 -19.12
N ASN A 43 -47.73 -17.20 -19.36
CA ASN A 43 -48.19 -15.92 -19.86
C ASN A 43 -48.01 -14.81 -18.81
N GLU A 44 -48.29 -15.09 -17.54
CA GLU A 44 -48.12 -14.18 -16.42
C GLU A 44 -46.64 -13.88 -16.17
N ILE A 45 -45.77 -14.88 -16.29
CA ILE A 45 -44.32 -14.72 -16.22
C ILE A 45 -43.83 -13.83 -17.37
N ILE A 46 -44.24 -14.11 -18.61
CA ILE A 46 -43.84 -13.31 -19.78
C ILE A 46 -44.32 -11.85 -19.64
N ALA A 47 -45.58 -11.65 -19.26
CA ALA A 47 -46.18 -10.32 -19.12
C ALA A 47 -45.52 -9.53 -17.98
N SER A 48 -45.37 -10.12 -16.80
CA SER A 48 -44.72 -9.48 -15.65
C SER A 48 -43.26 -9.15 -15.94
N LYS A 49 -42.53 -10.05 -16.60
CA LYS A 49 -41.15 -9.82 -17.06
C LYS A 49 -41.06 -8.62 -18.00
N LYS A 50 -41.95 -8.54 -19.01
CA LYS A 50 -42.02 -7.43 -19.97
C LYS A 50 -42.31 -6.11 -19.27
N ASN A 51 -43.31 -6.09 -18.37
CA ASN A 51 -43.68 -4.89 -17.62
C ASN A 51 -42.56 -4.42 -16.69
N ALA A 52 -41.84 -5.34 -16.05
CA ALA A 52 -40.68 -5.02 -15.21
C ALA A 52 -39.57 -4.37 -16.04
N ALA A 53 -39.26 -4.92 -17.21
CA ALA A 53 -38.25 -4.36 -18.11
C ALA A 53 -38.65 -2.97 -18.62
N GLU A 54 -39.91 -2.76 -18.99
CA GLU A 54 -40.41 -1.45 -19.41
C GLU A 54 -40.34 -0.41 -18.29
N TYR A 55 -40.70 -0.80 -17.06
CA TYR A 55 -40.59 0.06 -15.90
C TYR A 55 -39.15 0.46 -15.62
N PHE A 56 -38.23 -0.51 -15.47
CA PHE A 56 -36.82 -0.22 -15.18
C PHE A 56 -36.18 0.62 -16.28
N TYR A 57 -36.48 0.34 -17.54
CA TYR A 57 -35.94 1.13 -18.64
C TYR A 57 -36.44 2.58 -18.59
N ALA A 58 -37.74 2.80 -18.41
CA ALA A 58 -38.31 4.14 -18.34
C ALA A 58 -37.86 4.92 -17.08
N HIS A 59 -37.66 4.23 -15.95
CA HIS A 59 -37.17 4.84 -14.72
C HIS A 59 -35.68 5.22 -14.84
N ALA A 60 -34.85 4.30 -15.35
CA ALA A 60 -33.44 4.55 -15.60
C ALA A 60 -33.21 5.74 -16.55
N GLN A 61 -34.05 5.90 -17.59
CA GLN A 61 -34.01 7.07 -18.46
C GLN A 61 -34.24 8.38 -17.69
N LYS A 62 -35.25 8.44 -16.82
CA LYS A 62 -35.51 9.62 -15.98
C LYS A 62 -34.37 9.91 -15.01
N LEU A 63 -33.75 8.88 -14.45
CA LEU A 63 -32.59 9.02 -13.58
C LEU A 63 -31.37 9.58 -14.34
N LEU A 64 -31.16 9.17 -15.59
CA LEU A 64 -30.08 9.68 -16.46
C LEU A 64 -30.23 11.16 -16.85
N GLU A 65 -31.46 11.68 -16.86
CA GLU A 65 -31.72 13.10 -17.15
C GLU A 65 -31.30 14.02 -15.99
N THR A 66 -30.94 13.46 -14.83
CA THR A 66 -30.47 14.23 -13.68
C THR A 66 -28.96 14.49 -13.75
N ASN A 67 -28.50 15.57 -13.12
CA ASN A 67 -27.06 15.84 -12.93
C ASN A 67 -26.49 15.17 -11.66
N ASP A 68 -27.27 14.30 -11.00
CA ASP A 68 -26.86 13.63 -9.78
C ASP A 68 -26.20 12.29 -10.12
N LYS A 69 -24.89 12.19 -9.91
CA LYS A 69 -24.12 10.97 -10.19
C LYS A 69 -24.67 9.76 -9.43
N THR A 70 -25.24 9.93 -8.24
CA THR A 70 -25.84 8.83 -7.48
C THR A 70 -27.03 8.23 -8.23
N LYS A 71 -27.90 9.08 -8.77
CA LYS A 71 -29.05 8.66 -9.57
C LYS A 71 -28.64 8.07 -10.91
N ILE A 72 -27.62 8.63 -11.56
CA ILE A 72 -27.06 8.08 -12.79
C ILE A 72 -26.51 6.65 -12.56
N ARG A 73 -25.86 6.40 -11.42
CA ARG A 73 -25.39 5.06 -11.03
C ARG A 73 -26.53 4.09 -10.77
N GLU A 74 -27.60 4.57 -10.14
CA GLU A 74 -28.84 3.80 -10.00
C GLU A 74 -29.40 3.41 -11.38
N ALA A 75 -29.46 4.36 -12.32
CA ALA A 75 -29.87 4.11 -13.70
C ALA A 75 -29.03 3.00 -14.37
N TYR A 76 -27.71 3.02 -14.18
CA TYR A 76 -26.81 1.97 -14.69
C TYR A 76 -27.22 0.57 -14.21
N TYR A 77 -27.50 0.42 -12.90
CA TYR A 77 -27.93 -0.86 -12.36
C TYR A 77 -29.33 -1.26 -12.84
N GLU A 78 -30.23 -0.31 -13.05
CA GLU A 78 -31.54 -0.58 -13.65
C GLU A 78 -31.45 -1.02 -15.11
N PHE A 79 -30.63 -0.39 -15.95
CA PHE A 79 -30.38 -0.89 -17.30
C PHE A 79 -29.76 -2.29 -17.30
N LYS A 80 -28.87 -2.60 -16.34
CA LYS A 80 -28.37 -3.97 -16.17
C LYS A 80 -29.47 -4.96 -15.80
N LYS A 81 -30.45 -4.57 -14.97
CA LYS A 81 -31.63 -5.40 -14.69
C LYS A 81 -32.43 -5.63 -15.98
N VAL A 82 -32.66 -4.60 -16.78
CA VAL A 82 -33.34 -4.70 -18.08
C VAL A 82 -32.61 -5.68 -18.99
N LYS A 83 -31.28 -5.55 -19.15
CA LYS A 83 -30.46 -6.47 -19.97
C LYS A 83 -30.53 -7.91 -19.48
N ASN A 84 -30.57 -8.14 -18.17
CA ASN A 84 -30.71 -9.48 -17.61
C ASN A 84 -32.10 -10.09 -17.87
N LEU A 85 -33.15 -9.27 -17.86
CA LEU A 85 -34.50 -9.73 -18.22
C LEU A 85 -34.58 -9.98 -19.74
N PHE A 86 -34.14 -9.03 -20.55
CA PHE A 86 -34.17 -9.08 -22.01
C PHE A 86 -32.86 -8.54 -22.59
N PRO A 87 -31.96 -9.42 -23.07
CA PRO A 87 -30.66 -9.02 -23.60
C PRO A 87 -30.76 -7.98 -24.72
N ASP A 88 -31.68 -8.19 -25.66
CA ASP A 88 -31.87 -7.34 -26.84
C ASP A 88 -32.98 -6.28 -26.64
N TYR A 89 -33.18 -5.83 -25.39
CA TYR A 89 -34.21 -4.82 -25.10
C TYR A 89 -33.81 -3.45 -25.65
N ARG A 90 -34.38 -3.07 -26.80
CA ARG A 90 -34.18 -1.75 -27.42
C ARG A 90 -32.66 -1.46 -27.57
N ASP A 91 -32.22 -0.37 -26.96
CA ASP A 91 -30.86 0.16 -26.93
C ASP A 91 -30.26 0.06 -25.50
N VAL A 92 -30.58 -0.99 -24.75
CA VAL A 92 -30.11 -1.15 -23.36
C VAL A 92 -28.59 -1.14 -23.24
N ASP A 93 -27.86 -1.73 -24.18
CA ASP A 93 -26.39 -1.77 -24.18
C ASP A 93 -25.73 -0.38 -24.23
N PRO A 94 -26.01 0.48 -25.24
CA PRO A 94 -25.45 1.82 -25.24
C PRO A 94 -25.96 2.68 -24.07
N MET A 95 -27.15 2.40 -23.52
CA MET A 95 -27.61 3.10 -22.31
C MET A 95 -26.82 2.70 -21.05
N ILE A 96 -26.40 1.43 -20.93
CA ILE A 96 -25.50 0.97 -19.86
C ILE A 96 -24.16 1.71 -19.97
N ASP A 97 -23.56 1.78 -21.16
CA ASP A 97 -22.27 2.45 -21.35
C ASP A 97 -22.36 3.96 -21.10
N LYS A 98 -23.44 4.60 -21.55
CA LYS A 98 -23.72 6.01 -21.29
C LYS A 98 -23.87 6.29 -19.79
N ALA A 99 -24.70 5.49 -19.10
CA ALA A 99 -24.89 5.61 -17.66
C ALA A 99 -23.57 5.39 -16.91
N LYS A 100 -22.74 4.44 -17.39
CA LYS A 100 -21.42 4.18 -16.83
C LYS A 100 -20.54 5.43 -16.92
N GLN A 101 -20.37 5.98 -18.12
CA GLN A 101 -19.51 7.13 -18.37
C GLN A 101 -19.94 8.36 -17.57
N LEU A 102 -21.24 8.67 -17.55
CA LEU A 102 -21.78 9.82 -16.82
C LEU A 102 -21.71 9.65 -15.30
N GLY A 103 -21.79 8.41 -14.80
CA GLY A 103 -21.74 8.09 -13.38
C GLY A 103 -20.33 8.05 -12.79
N LEU A 104 -19.28 8.02 -13.62
CA LEU A 104 -17.89 8.03 -13.15
C LEU A 104 -17.54 9.35 -12.47
N SER A 105 -16.96 9.27 -11.28
CA SER A 105 -16.28 10.37 -10.61
C SER A 105 -14.80 10.36 -10.98
N TRP A 106 -14.29 11.47 -11.52
CA TRP A 106 -12.87 11.60 -11.85
C TRP A 106 -12.12 12.32 -10.74
N VAL A 107 -10.98 11.74 -10.36
CA VAL A 107 -10.09 12.25 -9.32
C VAL A 107 -8.77 12.63 -9.96
N TYR A 108 -8.48 13.92 -9.99
CA TYR A 108 -7.21 14.43 -10.49
C TYR A 108 -6.20 14.54 -9.36
N VAL A 109 -5.06 13.86 -9.51
CA VAL A 109 -4.02 13.75 -8.49
C VAL A 109 -2.77 14.48 -8.98
N TYR A 110 -2.27 15.44 -8.21
CA TYR A 110 -1.13 16.25 -8.60
C TYR A 110 -0.33 16.75 -7.41
N THR A 111 0.92 17.15 -7.67
CA THR A 111 1.87 17.63 -6.65
C THR A 111 2.10 19.12 -6.80
N GLU A 112 2.22 19.82 -5.67
CA GLU A 112 2.72 21.20 -5.60
C GLU A 112 3.89 21.26 -4.63
N ASN A 113 4.91 22.06 -4.96
CA ASN A 113 6.06 22.31 -4.11
C ASN A 113 6.05 23.75 -3.58
N HIS A 114 5.65 23.91 -2.33
CA HIS A 114 5.68 25.18 -1.60
C HIS A 114 6.91 25.32 -0.70
N THR A 115 7.91 24.46 -0.86
CA THR A 115 9.14 24.54 -0.09
C THR A 115 10.11 25.56 -0.71
N ILE A 116 11.15 25.92 0.05
CA ILE A 116 12.24 26.78 -0.44
C ILE A 116 13.11 26.08 -1.48
N ILE A 117 13.16 24.74 -1.47
CA ILE A 117 13.98 23.94 -2.38
C ILE A 117 13.17 23.66 -3.65
N LYS A 118 13.63 24.18 -4.78
CA LYS A 118 13.01 23.95 -6.09
C LYS A 118 13.45 22.60 -6.64
N LEU A 119 12.50 21.68 -6.71
CA LEU A 119 12.66 20.37 -7.31
C LEU A 119 12.36 20.44 -8.81
N PRO A 120 13.06 19.67 -9.66
CA PRO A 120 12.73 19.58 -11.09
C PRO A 120 11.32 19.06 -11.33
N ASP A 121 10.65 19.55 -12.38
CA ASP A 121 9.26 19.18 -12.71
C ASP A 121 9.11 17.67 -12.95
N ASP A 122 10.05 17.04 -13.65
CA ASP A 122 10.04 15.59 -13.87
C ASP A 122 10.02 14.80 -12.55
N TYR A 123 10.75 15.28 -11.54
CA TYR A 123 10.74 14.65 -10.22
C TYR A 123 9.41 14.84 -9.51
N MET A 124 8.84 16.04 -9.58
CA MET A 124 7.54 16.37 -8.99
C MET A 124 6.40 15.54 -9.58
N ASN A 125 6.44 15.29 -10.89
CA ASN A 125 5.49 14.40 -11.58
C ASN A 125 5.67 12.95 -11.12
N ASN A 126 6.92 12.50 -10.96
CA ASN A 126 7.25 11.13 -10.56
C ASN A 126 6.95 10.82 -9.08
N LEU A 127 6.75 11.82 -8.22
CA LEU A 127 6.29 11.62 -6.83
C LEU A 127 4.89 10.99 -6.76
N ILE A 128 4.07 11.22 -7.79
CA ILE A 128 2.69 10.72 -7.88
C ILE A 128 2.51 9.64 -8.95
N GLU A 129 3.53 9.32 -9.76
CA GLU A 129 3.56 8.12 -10.63
C GLU A 129 3.53 6.78 -9.88
N VAL A 130 3.00 6.78 -8.67
CA VAL A 130 2.17 5.70 -8.20
C VAL A 130 1.25 5.22 -9.34
N ASP A 131 1.14 3.90 -9.52
CA ASP A 131 0.10 3.25 -10.34
C ASP A 131 -1.30 3.64 -9.85
N LEU A 132 -1.75 4.87 -10.17
CA LEU A 132 -3.04 5.44 -9.80
C LEU A 132 -4.21 4.53 -10.22
N PRO A 133 -4.16 3.86 -11.39
CA PRO A 133 -5.19 2.90 -11.76
C PRO A 133 -5.48 1.82 -10.72
N LYS A 134 -4.52 1.45 -9.86
CA LYS A 134 -4.75 0.47 -8.78
C LYS A 134 -5.78 0.93 -7.74
N PHE A 135 -6.02 2.24 -7.63
CA PHE A 135 -7.03 2.79 -6.72
C PHE A 135 -8.40 2.95 -7.36
N ASN A 136 -8.52 2.69 -8.68
CA ASN A 136 -9.78 2.78 -9.38
C ASN A 136 -10.80 1.82 -8.77
N THR A 137 -12.04 2.29 -8.67
CA THR A 137 -13.18 1.47 -8.25
C THR A 137 -14.19 1.41 -9.38
N GLU A 138 -15.35 0.79 -9.14
CA GLU A 138 -16.42 0.79 -10.13
C GLU A 138 -16.79 2.22 -10.57
N TRP A 139 -16.79 3.19 -9.64
CA TRP A 139 -17.31 4.54 -9.91
C TRP A 139 -16.28 5.64 -9.82
N ILE A 140 -15.05 5.36 -9.39
CA ILE A 140 -14.02 6.37 -9.17
C ILE A 140 -12.81 6.03 -10.04
N GLN A 141 -12.35 7.01 -10.83
CA GLN A 141 -11.17 6.88 -11.68
C GLN A 141 -10.13 7.94 -11.28
N TYR A 142 -8.92 7.49 -10.95
CA TYR A 142 -7.80 8.34 -10.59
C TYR A 142 -6.93 8.59 -11.83
N THR A 143 -6.46 9.83 -11.96
CA THR A 143 -5.55 10.21 -13.05
C THR A 143 -4.63 11.35 -12.62
N ASN A 144 -3.42 11.34 -13.16
CA ASN A 144 -2.47 12.45 -13.10
C ASN A 144 -2.47 13.27 -14.41
N GLN A 145 -3.29 12.89 -15.39
CA GLN A 145 -3.48 13.67 -16.60
C GLN A 145 -4.41 14.83 -16.29
N ASN A 146 -4.01 16.02 -16.75
CA ASN A 146 -4.79 17.22 -16.56
C ASN A 146 -6.10 17.16 -17.36
N ILE A 147 -7.18 16.76 -16.67
CA ILE A 147 -8.56 16.72 -17.16
C ILE A 147 -9.46 17.69 -16.37
N TYR A 148 -8.91 18.83 -15.89
CA TYR A 148 -9.57 19.73 -14.92
C TYR A 148 -11.06 19.98 -15.17
N GLN A 149 -11.48 20.16 -16.43
CA GLN A 149 -12.87 20.46 -16.80
C GLN A 149 -13.88 19.33 -16.52
N ASN A 150 -13.40 18.08 -16.34
CA ASN A 150 -14.24 16.89 -16.12
C ASN A 150 -13.95 16.22 -14.76
N THR A 151 -13.34 16.95 -13.81
CA THR A 151 -12.96 16.41 -12.50
C THR A 151 -14.00 16.72 -11.43
N ASP A 152 -14.28 15.74 -10.58
CA ASP A 152 -15.18 15.91 -9.43
C ASP A 152 -14.40 16.19 -8.15
N TYR A 153 -13.19 15.64 -8.07
CA TYR A 153 -12.32 15.78 -6.93
C TYR A 153 -10.88 16.01 -7.37
N HIS A 154 -10.16 16.77 -6.54
CA HIS A 154 -8.72 16.92 -6.63
C HIS A 154 -8.09 16.30 -5.40
N ILE A 155 -7.01 15.53 -5.60
CA ILE A 155 -6.10 15.15 -4.53
C ILE A 155 -4.79 15.87 -4.79
N LYS A 156 -4.50 16.82 -3.92
CA LYS A 156 -3.30 17.63 -4.03
C LYS A 156 -2.28 17.20 -3.00
N MET A 157 -1.11 16.76 -3.45
CA MET A 157 0.06 16.56 -2.61
C MET A 157 0.83 17.86 -2.49
N ASN A 158 0.76 18.51 -1.35
CA ASN A 158 1.42 19.77 -1.08
C ASN A 158 2.66 19.55 -0.21
N LEU A 159 3.85 19.71 -0.78
CA LEU A 159 5.11 19.69 -0.04
C LEU A 159 5.33 21.03 0.67
N THR A 160 5.55 20.99 1.97
CA THR A 160 5.69 22.19 2.82
C THR A 160 7.10 22.34 3.38
N ILE A 161 7.80 21.26 3.69
CA ILE A 161 9.17 21.29 4.21
C ILE A 161 10.02 20.26 3.47
N ILE A 162 11.22 20.69 3.05
CA ILE A 162 12.31 19.82 2.66
C ILE A 162 13.53 20.34 3.42
N ASP A 163 14.02 19.54 4.36
CA ASP A 163 15.15 19.87 5.20
C ASP A 163 16.27 18.84 5.01
N ILE A 164 17.51 19.30 5.06
CA ILE A 164 18.70 18.45 5.01
C ILE A 164 19.56 18.80 6.22
N SER A 165 19.96 17.78 6.96
CA SER A 165 20.88 17.97 8.07
C SER A 165 22.28 18.33 7.56
N PRO A 166 23.06 19.13 8.30
CA PRO A 166 24.47 19.31 7.99
C PRO A 166 25.22 17.97 8.03
N GLU A 167 26.31 17.92 7.29
CA GLU A 167 27.25 16.80 7.33
C GLU A 167 27.94 16.73 8.69
N ARG A 168 27.79 15.60 9.37
CA ARG A 168 28.38 15.41 10.70
C ARG A 168 29.30 14.22 10.73
N ILE A 169 30.53 14.46 11.18
CA ILE A 169 31.52 13.42 11.50
C ILE A 169 31.73 13.41 13.00
N LYS A 170 31.54 12.26 13.63
CA LYS A 170 31.89 12.02 15.03
C LYS A 170 33.02 10.99 15.09
N GLU A 171 34.08 11.31 15.81
CA GLU A 171 35.15 10.35 16.10
C GLU A 171 34.96 9.72 17.48
N GLU A 172 35.19 8.42 17.57
CA GLU A 172 35.17 7.65 18.80
C GLU A 172 36.46 6.84 18.91
N VAL A 173 37.14 6.94 20.05
CA VAL A 173 38.38 6.22 20.32
C VAL A 173 38.10 5.13 21.34
N VAL A 174 38.42 3.89 20.98
CA VAL A 174 38.30 2.72 21.85
C VAL A 174 39.65 2.02 21.96
N TYR A 175 39.91 1.42 23.12
CA TYR A 175 41.13 0.64 23.37
C TYR A 175 40.74 -0.80 23.66
N ASP A 176 41.11 -1.71 22.77
CA ASP A 176 40.96 -3.13 23.02
C ASP A 176 42.25 -3.70 23.59
N LYS A 177 42.11 -4.59 24.57
CA LYS A 177 43.22 -5.30 25.20
C LYS A 177 42.91 -6.79 25.17
N LYS A 178 43.95 -7.59 24.94
CA LYS A 178 43.86 -9.05 24.97
C LYS A 178 45.11 -9.61 25.62
N GLU A 179 44.93 -10.53 26.55
CA GLU A 179 46.06 -11.35 27.03
C GLU A 179 46.29 -12.49 26.08
N ILE A 180 47.55 -12.65 25.66
CA ILE A 180 48.02 -13.76 24.84
C ILE A 180 49.20 -14.43 25.52
N GLU A 181 49.37 -15.71 25.27
CA GLU A 181 50.54 -16.46 25.73
C GLU A 181 51.81 -15.90 25.08
N ASP A 182 52.83 -15.63 25.89
CA ASP A 182 54.13 -15.09 25.52
C ASP A 182 55.24 -16.02 26.02
N GLY A 183 55.12 -17.28 25.63
CA GLY A 183 56.03 -18.35 26.05
C GLY A 183 55.75 -18.84 27.47
N TRP A 184 56.82 -19.34 28.10
CA TRP A 184 56.74 -20.06 29.37
C TRP A 184 57.88 -19.61 30.28
N ASP A 185 57.59 -19.54 31.56
CA ASP A 185 58.57 -19.40 32.63
C ASP A 185 58.65 -20.71 33.42
N TYR A 186 59.63 -20.85 34.32
CA TYR A 186 59.78 -22.04 35.15
C TYR A 186 59.33 -21.78 36.58
N PHE A 187 58.68 -22.75 37.21
CA PHE A 187 58.49 -22.70 38.66
C PHE A 187 59.84 -22.89 39.35
N LEU A 188 60.15 -22.05 40.33
CA LEU A 188 61.36 -22.18 41.14
C LEU A 188 61.03 -22.81 42.49
N ASP A 189 61.90 -23.69 42.98
CA ASP A 189 61.83 -24.24 44.33
C ASP A 189 62.28 -23.21 45.39
N SER A 190 62.14 -23.56 46.67
CA SER A 190 62.56 -22.69 47.80
C SER A 190 64.04 -22.27 47.79
N LYS A 191 64.87 -22.87 46.94
CA LYS A 191 66.31 -22.61 46.80
C LYS A 191 66.65 -21.89 45.49
N GLY A 192 65.66 -21.57 44.65
CA GLY A 192 65.83 -20.88 43.38
C GLY A 192 66.16 -21.78 42.19
N ASN A 193 66.06 -23.12 42.31
CA ASN A 193 66.26 -24.05 41.19
C ASN A 193 64.94 -24.35 40.47
N VAL A 194 65.02 -24.71 39.18
CA VAL A 194 63.84 -25.10 38.39
C VAL A 194 63.18 -26.35 39.01
N MET A 195 61.89 -26.23 39.33
CA MET A 195 61.06 -27.26 39.92
C MET A 195 60.78 -28.35 38.88
N LYS A 196 60.96 -29.61 39.27
CA LYS A 196 60.74 -30.79 38.42
C LYS A 196 59.52 -31.58 38.89
N ASP A 197 58.81 -32.19 37.96
CA ASP A 197 57.68 -33.09 38.25
C ASP A 197 58.16 -34.45 38.82
N SER A 198 57.22 -35.33 39.15
CA SER A 198 57.51 -36.68 39.67
C SER A 198 58.25 -37.59 38.68
N LEU A 199 58.42 -37.16 37.42
CA LEU A 199 59.13 -37.87 36.34
C LEU A 199 60.46 -37.19 35.97
N GLY A 200 60.82 -36.08 36.63
CA GLY A 200 62.06 -35.32 36.41
C GLY A 200 61.99 -34.21 35.34
N ASN A 201 60.82 -33.93 34.78
CA ASN A 201 60.64 -32.88 33.76
C ASN A 201 60.42 -31.50 34.40
N ASP A 202 60.92 -30.45 33.76
CA ASP A 202 60.76 -29.08 34.27
C ASP A 202 59.30 -28.62 34.21
N ILE A 203 58.82 -28.07 35.33
CA ILE A 203 57.45 -27.56 35.43
C ILE A 203 57.40 -26.14 34.87
N LYS A 204 56.70 -25.99 33.74
CA LYS A 204 56.51 -24.72 33.04
C LYS A 204 55.26 -24.02 33.53
N LYS A 205 55.35 -22.70 33.67
CA LYS A 205 54.23 -21.78 33.88
C LYS A 205 54.04 -20.96 32.61
N THR A 206 52.83 -20.95 32.06
CA THR A 206 52.52 -20.07 30.92
C THR A 206 52.70 -18.61 31.32
N LYS A 207 53.49 -17.89 30.52
CA LYS A 207 53.66 -16.44 30.66
C LYS A 207 52.64 -15.77 29.75
N TYR A 208 51.95 -14.75 30.26
CA TYR A 208 51.01 -13.95 29.47
C TYR A 208 51.60 -12.56 29.24
N LYS A 209 51.34 -12.00 28.06
CA LYS A 209 51.50 -10.56 27.80
C LYS A 209 50.17 -9.96 27.38
N THR A 210 49.93 -8.72 27.77
CA THR A 210 48.78 -7.96 27.29
C THR A 210 49.15 -7.24 26.00
N ILE A 211 48.53 -7.63 24.89
CA ILE A 211 48.56 -6.85 23.65
C ILE A 211 47.42 -5.82 23.66
N THR A 212 47.65 -4.67 23.05
CA THR A 212 46.68 -3.57 23.02
C THR A 212 46.58 -2.98 21.62
N CYS A 213 45.37 -2.56 21.24
CA CYS A 213 45.14 -1.83 20.01
C CYS A 213 44.20 -0.65 20.28
N LYS A 214 44.60 0.53 19.82
CA LYS A 214 43.74 1.71 19.75
C LYS A 214 42.98 1.67 18.43
N ILE A 215 41.66 1.74 18.49
CA ILE A 215 40.81 1.92 17.31
C ILE A 215 40.16 3.29 17.35
N THR A 216 40.29 4.04 16.26
CA THR A 216 39.56 5.29 16.05
C THR A 216 38.48 5.02 15.02
N LYS A 217 37.21 5.09 15.45
CA LYS A 217 36.03 4.99 14.59
C LYS A 217 35.62 6.38 14.15
N SER A 218 35.34 6.55 12.87
CA SER A 218 34.75 7.76 12.31
C SER A 218 33.33 7.43 11.85
N ILE A 219 32.36 8.16 12.39
CA ILE A 219 30.93 7.96 12.17
C ILE A 219 30.41 9.17 11.42
N MET A 220 30.01 8.97 10.16
CA MET A 220 29.37 9.96 9.31
C MET A 220 27.86 9.82 9.38
N THR A 221 27.16 10.93 9.62
CA THR A 221 25.70 10.99 9.61
C THR A 221 25.22 12.18 8.79
N LYS A 222 24.20 11.97 7.96
CA LYS A 222 23.45 13.00 7.23
C LYS A 222 22.00 12.53 7.07
N ALA A 223 21.03 13.43 7.09
CA ALA A 223 19.63 13.10 6.95
C ALA A 223 18.94 14.08 6.00
N ALA A 224 17.88 13.61 5.33
CA ALA A 224 16.92 14.45 4.64
C ALA A 224 15.52 14.14 5.16
N HIS A 225 14.74 15.19 5.31
CA HIS A 225 13.39 15.16 5.83
C HIS A 225 12.46 15.84 4.82
N ILE A 226 11.34 15.22 4.50
CA ILE A 226 10.30 15.80 3.67
C ILE A 226 8.97 15.71 4.41
N GLU A 227 8.29 16.85 4.53
CA GLU A 227 6.95 16.95 5.08
C GLU A 227 6.01 17.62 4.08
N GLY A 228 4.78 17.14 4.06
CA GLY A 228 3.70 17.71 3.29
C GLY A 228 2.35 17.20 3.75
N LYS A 229 1.34 17.46 2.92
CA LYS A 229 -0.04 17.05 3.16
C LYS A 229 -0.73 16.66 1.86
N LEU A 230 -1.54 15.61 1.94
CA LEU A 230 -2.52 15.25 0.92
C LEU A 230 -3.85 15.92 1.26
N GLU A 231 -4.32 16.78 0.37
CA GLU A 231 -5.60 17.49 0.48
C GLU A 231 -6.60 16.91 -0.51
N TYR A 232 -7.71 16.38 -0.01
CA TYR A 232 -8.85 15.92 -0.79
C TYR A 232 -9.83 17.07 -0.92
N ILE A 233 -10.07 17.51 -2.15
CA ILE A 233 -10.78 18.75 -2.45
C ILE A 233 -11.93 18.43 -3.39
N GLN A 234 -13.12 18.97 -3.11
CA GLN A 234 -14.24 18.91 -4.04
C GLN A 234 -14.03 19.94 -5.16
N ALA A 235 -13.99 19.51 -6.42
CA ALA A 235 -13.66 20.37 -7.54
C ALA A 235 -14.70 21.48 -7.79
N SER A 236 -15.98 21.20 -7.52
CA SER A 236 -17.08 22.16 -7.74
C SER A 236 -17.09 23.33 -6.75
N SER A 237 -16.66 23.12 -5.51
CA SER A 237 -16.73 24.11 -4.43
C SER A 237 -15.35 24.60 -3.96
N GLY A 238 -14.29 23.87 -4.28
CA GLY A 238 -12.95 24.07 -3.70
C GLY A 238 -12.85 23.67 -2.22
N GLN A 239 -13.90 23.08 -1.65
CA GLN A 239 -13.91 22.70 -0.24
C GLN A 239 -12.93 21.54 0.02
N ILE A 240 -12.07 21.70 1.04
CA ILE A 240 -11.24 20.62 1.56
C ILE A 240 -12.12 19.66 2.36
N ILE A 241 -12.25 18.44 1.86
CA ILE A 241 -12.98 17.34 2.50
C ILE A 241 -12.12 16.70 3.60
N LYS A 242 -10.83 16.52 3.31
CA LYS A 242 -9.88 15.85 4.21
C LYS A 242 -8.46 16.32 3.95
N THR A 243 -7.68 16.42 5.02
CA THR A 243 -6.23 16.61 4.96
C THR A 243 -5.56 15.45 5.68
N VAL A 244 -4.52 14.89 5.06
CA VAL A 244 -3.70 13.81 5.62
C VAL A 244 -2.24 14.28 5.62
N PRO A 245 -1.59 14.43 6.79
CA PRO A 245 -0.16 14.75 6.83
C PRO A 245 0.65 13.56 6.31
N VAL A 246 1.71 13.85 5.57
CA VAL A 246 2.62 12.84 5.04
C VAL A 246 4.06 13.30 5.27
N VAL A 247 4.86 12.40 5.83
CA VAL A 247 6.22 12.67 6.26
C VAL A 247 7.10 11.50 5.83
N ALA A 248 8.30 11.80 5.37
CA ALA A 248 9.31 10.80 5.08
C ALA A 248 10.71 11.31 5.40
N ASP A 249 11.54 10.40 5.91
CA ASP A 249 12.94 10.66 6.21
C ASP A 249 13.83 9.72 5.39
N ASN A 250 15.06 10.17 5.13
CA ASN A 250 16.15 9.33 4.68
C ASN A 250 17.41 9.61 5.50
N PHE A 251 18.13 8.56 5.87
CA PHE A 251 19.32 8.64 6.73
C PHE A 251 20.52 7.99 6.04
N PHE A 252 21.58 8.78 5.88
CA PHE A 252 22.91 8.29 5.54
C PHE A 252 23.70 8.08 6.83
N ASN A 253 24.14 6.85 7.05
CA ASN A 253 25.00 6.46 8.15
C ASN A 253 26.17 5.63 7.61
N HIS A 254 27.39 6.09 7.82
CA HIS A 254 28.59 5.36 7.41
C HIS A 254 29.63 5.34 8.53
N ILE A 255 30.23 4.18 8.76
CA ILE A 255 31.21 3.98 9.83
C ILE A 255 32.42 3.25 9.27
N TRP A 256 33.60 3.81 9.47
CA TRP A 256 34.87 3.13 9.25
C TRP A 256 35.77 3.32 10.45
N ALA A 257 36.83 2.53 10.52
CA ALA A 257 37.79 2.63 11.60
C ALA A 257 39.23 2.47 11.15
N VAL A 258 40.13 3.10 11.89
CA VAL A 258 41.58 2.93 11.76
C VAL A 258 42.12 2.34 13.05
N ALA A 259 42.92 1.29 12.92
CA ALA A 259 43.57 0.62 14.04
C ALA A 259 45.04 1.03 14.16
N ASN A 260 45.51 1.24 15.38
CA ASN A 260 46.90 1.50 15.71
C ASN A 260 47.32 0.61 16.89
N GLY A 261 48.30 -0.27 16.68
CA GLY A 261 48.74 -1.29 17.63
C GLY A 261 48.56 -2.71 17.09
N ASP A 262 48.45 -3.70 17.99
CA ASP A 262 48.31 -5.11 17.59
C ASP A 262 46.86 -5.46 17.25
N ILE A 263 46.55 -5.61 15.96
CA ILE A 263 45.20 -5.94 15.45
C ILE A 263 44.65 -7.24 16.07
N ALA A 264 45.50 -8.16 16.53
CA ALA A 264 45.05 -9.37 17.21
C ALA A 264 44.37 -9.08 18.56
N ALA A 265 44.61 -7.90 19.15
CA ALA A 265 43.97 -7.44 20.37
C ALA A 265 42.53 -6.98 20.16
N LEU A 266 42.15 -6.60 18.92
CA LEU A 266 40.80 -6.09 18.64
C LEU A 266 39.73 -7.16 18.80
N SER A 267 38.59 -6.75 19.35
CA SER A 267 37.36 -7.53 19.40
C SER A 267 36.82 -7.81 17.99
N SER A 268 36.07 -8.90 17.85
CA SER A 268 35.46 -9.27 16.56
C SER A 268 34.50 -8.21 16.03
N GLU A 269 33.86 -7.43 16.90
CA GLU A 269 33.00 -6.30 16.52
C GLU A 269 33.83 -5.15 15.94
N ASN A 270 34.87 -4.71 16.64
CA ASN A 270 35.73 -3.62 16.20
C ASN A 270 36.47 -3.94 14.89
N LYS A 271 36.86 -5.21 14.68
CA LYS A 271 37.47 -5.67 13.43
C LYS A 271 36.57 -5.49 12.21
N LYS A 272 35.23 -5.57 12.35
CA LYS A 272 34.31 -5.39 11.21
C LYS A 272 34.45 -3.99 10.60
N TYR A 273 34.69 -2.97 11.43
CA TYR A 273 34.79 -1.60 10.96
C TYR A 273 36.08 -1.27 10.19
N LEU A 274 37.10 -2.12 10.30
CA LEU A 274 38.34 -1.99 9.52
C LEU A 274 38.15 -2.35 8.04
N ASN A 275 37.08 -3.07 7.70
CA ASN A 275 36.78 -3.46 6.32
C ASN A 275 36.12 -2.32 5.51
N PHE A 276 35.63 -1.28 6.17
CA PHE A 276 35.02 -0.13 5.51
C PHE A 276 36.08 0.94 5.25
N LYS A 277 35.93 1.65 4.14
CA LYS A 277 36.79 2.78 3.75
C LYS A 277 36.05 4.10 3.94
N PRO A 278 36.76 5.22 4.11
CA PRO A 278 36.14 6.55 4.02
C PRO A 278 35.43 6.71 2.67
N VAL A 279 34.24 7.29 2.69
CA VAL A 279 33.45 7.64 1.50
C VAL A 279 33.05 9.12 1.59
N PRO A 280 32.78 9.82 0.47
CA PRO A 280 32.20 11.16 0.54
C PRO A 280 30.77 11.10 1.08
N PHE A 281 30.29 12.20 1.67
CA PHE A 281 28.87 12.33 1.95
C PHE A 281 28.06 12.31 0.65
N PRO A 282 26.85 11.72 0.66
CA PRO A 282 25.95 11.84 -0.47
C PRO A 282 25.57 13.32 -0.71
N PRO A 283 25.48 13.75 -1.97
CA PRO A 283 24.96 15.06 -2.31
C PRO A 283 23.57 15.31 -1.72
N ASP A 284 23.30 16.55 -1.35
CA ASP A 284 22.02 17.00 -0.78
C ASP A 284 20.82 16.57 -1.64
N PHE A 285 20.92 16.77 -2.95
CA PHE A 285 19.86 16.39 -3.87
C PHE A 285 19.57 14.89 -3.83
N ASN A 286 20.60 14.04 -3.78
CA ASN A 286 20.40 12.58 -3.69
C ASN A 286 19.70 12.19 -2.38
N MET A 287 20.06 12.84 -1.26
CA MET A 287 19.38 12.61 0.02
C MET A 287 17.88 12.96 -0.06
N ILE A 288 17.53 14.07 -0.73
CA ILE A 288 16.14 14.46 -0.96
C ILE A 288 15.43 13.45 -1.87
N LEU A 289 16.09 13.01 -2.96
CA LEU A 289 15.52 12.04 -3.89
C LEU A 289 15.11 10.76 -3.18
N ASP A 290 16.01 10.23 -2.33
CA ASP A 290 15.77 9.03 -1.54
C ASP A 290 14.65 9.23 -0.51
N ALA A 291 14.62 10.37 0.19
CA ALA A 291 13.53 10.70 1.10
C ALA A 291 12.18 10.78 0.37
N GLY A 292 12.14 11.35 -0.83
CA GLY A 292 10.90 11.40 -1.63
C GLY A 292 10.51 10.04 -2.19
N ASN A 293 11.46 9.13 -2.45
CA ASN A 293 11.11 7.72 -2.75
C ASN A 293 10.43 7.05 -1.56
N ASN A 294 10.89 7.30 -0.34
CA ASN A 294 10.20 6.84 0.88
C ASN A 294 8.80 7.49 0.99
N LEU A 295 8.68 8.77 0.66
CA LEU A 295 7.41 9.51 0.65
C LEU A 295 6.38 8.91 -0.31
N LYS A 296 6.79 8.37 -1.47
CA LYS A 296 5.89 7.66 -2.39
C LYS A 296 5.15 6.50 -1.69
N GLY A 297 5.85 5.75 -0.84
CA GLY A 297 5.26 4.69 -0.02
C GLY A 297 4.22 5.21 0.95
N VAL A 298 4.50 6.35 1.58
CA VAL A 298 3.57 7.01 2.52
C VAL A 298 2.33 7.54 1.80
N ILE A 299 2.50 8.20 0.65
CA ILE A 299 1.40 8.67 -0.20
C ILE A 299 0.52 7.50 -0.65
N ASN A 300 1.14 6.39 -1.08
CA ASN A 300 0.42 5.18 -1.46
C ASN A 300 -0.52 4.66 -0.37
N ASN A 301 0.00 4.55 0.85
CA ASN A 301 -0.78 4.09 1.99
C ASN A 301 -1.89 5.09 2.32
N ALA A 302 -1.57 6.38 2.34
CA ALA A 302 -2.55 7.43 2.58
C ALA A 302 -3.69 7.42 1.55
N LEU A 303 -3.40 7.24 0.25
CA LEU A 303 -4.44 7.11 -0.79
C LEU A 303 -5.31 5.86 -0.57
N ASN A 304 -4.70 4.72 -0.25
CA ASN A 304 -5.45 3.48 -0.03
C ASN A 304 -6.36 3.56 1.20
N ASP A 305 -5.85 4.09 2.32
CA ASP A 305 -6.57 4.14 3.59
C ASP A 305 -7.74 5.15 3.55
N ASN A 306 -7.67 6.13 2.64
CA ASN A 306 -8.63 7.21 2.51
C ASN A 306 -9.50 7.12 1.23
N LYS A 307 -9.47 5.98 0.52
CA LYS A 307 -10.23 5.81 -0.74
C LYS A 307 -11.76 5.93 -0.61
N TYR A 308 -12.30 5.78 0.60
CA TYR A 308 -13.75 5.81 0.86
C TYR A 308 -14.31 7.21 1.13
N PHE A 309 -13.46 8.25 1.21
CA PHE A 309 -13.93 9.62 1.39
C PHE A 309 -14.51 10.22 0.11
N LEU A 310 -14.18 9.63 -1.04
CA LEU A 310 -14.66 10.05 -2.35
C LEU A 310 -15.87 9.19 -2.74
N LYS A 311 -16.87 9.84 -3.33
CA LYS A 311 -18.08 9.21 -3.82
C LYS A 311 -18.23 9.43 -5.31
#